data_AF-A0A174RQU8-F1
#
_entry.id   AF-A0A174RQU8-F1
#
_cell.length_a   1.000
_cell.length_b   1.000
_cell.length_c   1.000
_cell.angle_alpha   90.00
_cell.angle_beta   90.00
_cell.angle_gamma   90.00
#
_symmetry.space_group_name_H-M   'P 1'
#
loop_
_entity.id
_entity.type
_entity.pdbx_description
1 polymer ?
#
loop_
_entity_poly.entity_id
_entity_poly.type
_entity_poly.pdbx_seq_one_letter_code
_entity_poly.pdbx_strand_id
1 'polypeptide(L)'
;MRKIRVFWFAAIPVFLFGIYLAFLFNDGIKKLNFQVYKEKRTEIVQMVQNNQIKIRKDMELIELPEDYKKCSSGGEAVVRKNNGSYTVGFWYTQGFLDSGFSLFAYSNDDSRTDVIQMVKEYGGIEYEINLSEKEKGWYYVTAKVGE
;
A
#
# COMPACT_ATOMS: atom_id res chain seq x y z
N MET A 1 11.45 -38.44 30.61
CA MET A 1 11.07 -38.35 29.18
C MET A 1 9.58 -38.08 28.89
N ARG A 2 8.63 -38.51 29.75
CA ARG A 2 7.18 -38.37 29.48
C ARG A 2 6.63 -36.92 29.60
N LYS A 3 7.17 -36.11 30.52
CA LYS A 3 6.78 -34.68 30.70
C LYS A 3 7.19 -33.77 29.54
N ILE A 4 8.33 -34.05 28.88
CA ILE A 4 8.81 -33.28 27.72
C ILE A 4 7.86 -33.47 26.53
N ARG A 5 7.39 -34.69 26.28
CA ARG A 5 6.45 -34.97 25.18
C ARG A 5 5.11 -34.25 25.36
N VAL A 6 4.55 -34.23 26.57
CA VAL A 6 3.27 -33.54 26.87
C VAL A 6 3.37 -32.01 26.72
N PHE A 7 4.53 -31.42 27.04
CA PHE A 7 4.76 -29.98 26.86
C PHE A 7 4.68 -29.56 25.38
N TRP A 8 5.27 -30.36 24.47
CA TRP A 8 5.18 -30.11 23.02
C TRP A 8 3.75 -30.26 22.48
N PHE A 9 2.94 -31.19 23.03
CA PHE A 9 1.54 -31.36 22.62
C PHE A 9 0.64 -30.17 22.97
N ALA A 10 0.96 -29.39 24.01
CA ALA A 10 0.23 -28.17 24.35
C ALA A 10 0.84 -26.90 23.72
N ALA A 11 2.16 -26.85 23.55
CA ALA A 11 2.86 -25.72 22.97
C ALA A 11 2.56 -25.54 21.47
N ILE A 12 2.46 -26.65 20.71
CA ILE A 12 2.19 -26.60 19.27
C ILE A 12 0.81 -25.97 18.97
N PRO A 13 -0.31 -26.41 19.60
CA PRO A 13 -1.61 -25.76 19.42
C PRO A 13 -1.62 -24.28 19.78
N VAL A 14 -0.97 -23.88 20.89
CA VAL A 14 -0.90 -22.47 21.31
C VAL A 14 -0.11 -21.63 20.30
N PHE A 15 1.00 -22.16 19.79
CA PHE A 15 1.80 -21.51 18.75
C PHE A 15 1.03 -21.36 17.44
N LEU A 16 0.36 -22.43 16.98
CA LEU A 16 -0.49 -22.40 15.79
C LEU A 16 -1.67 -21.44 15.95
N PHE A 17 -2.27 -21.38 17.15
CA PHE A 17 -3.32 -20.42 17.45
C PHE A 17 -2.82 -18.97 17.42
N GLY A 18 -1.61 -18.71 17.91
CA GLY A 18 -0.96 -17.40 17.80
C GLY A 18 -0.74 -16.98 16.34
N ILE A 19 -0.25 -17.89 15.49
CA ILE A 19 -0.11 -17.64 14.04
C ILE A 19 -1.47 -17.37 13.40
N TYR A 20 -2.49 -18.14 13.75
CA TYR A 20 -3.85 -17.97 13.23
C TYR A 20 -4.45 -16.61 13.62
N LEU A 21 -4.27 -16.17 14.87
CA LEU A 21 -4.67 -14.82 15.29
C LEU A 21 -3.93 -13.74 14.50
N ALA A 22 -2.61 -13.88 14.33
CA ALA A 22 -1.83 -12.93 13.54
C ALA A 22 -2.37 -12.81 12.09
N PHE A 23 -2.78 -13.94 11.49
CA PHE A 23 -3.40 -13.95 10.17
C PHE A 23 -4.75 -13.22 10.15
N LEU A 24 -5.64 -13.49 11.13
CA LEU A 24 -6.93 -12.81 11.25
C LEU A 24 -6.80 -11.29 11.43
N PHE A 25 -5.81 -10.85 12.21
CA PHE A 25 -5.62 -9.43 12.46
C PHE A 25 -4.98 -8.69 11.28
N ASN A 26 -4.20 -9.36 10.42
CA ASN A 26 -3.47 -8.69 9.34
C ASN A 26 -4.41 -7.95 8.36
N ASP A 27 -5.48 -8.60 7.91
CA ASP A 27 -6.45 -7.95 7.03
C ASP A 27 -7.31 -6.91 7.76
N GLY A 28 -7.59 -7.13 9.05
CA GLY A 28 -8.27 -6.15 9.90
C GLY A 28 -7.49 -4.84 10.04
N ILE A 29 -6.18 -4.93 10.29
CA ILE A 29 -5.30 -3.76 10.44
C ILE A 29 -5.18 -2.98 9.12
N LYS A 30 -5.08 -3.69 7.99
CA LYS A 30 -5.05 -3.07 6.65
C LYS A 30 -6.34 -2.29 6.35
N LYS A 31 -7.50 -2.88 6.66
CA LYS A 31 -8.80 -2.22 6.49
C LYS A 31 -8.94 -1.00 7.41
N LEU A 32 -8.50 -1.12 8.66
CA LEU A 32 -8.50 -0.01 9.62
C LEU A 32 -7.58 1.13 9.15
N ASN A 33 -6.37 0.81 8.67
CA ASN A 33 -5.44 1.80 8.12
C ASN A 33 -6.08 2.59 6.97
N PHE A 34 -6.73 1.89 6.03
CA PHE A 34 -7.45 2.55 4.94
C PHE A 34 -8.50 3.51 5.50
N GLN A 35 -9.37 3.07 6.40
CA GLN A 35 -10.44 3.89 6.96
C GLN A 35 -9.92 5.12 7.72
N VAL A 36 -8.91 4.94 8.58
CA VAL A 36 -8.36 6.03 9.42
C VAL A 36 -7.69 7.12 8.59
N TYR A 37 -6.96 6.74 7.53
CA TYR A 37 -6.17 7.71 6.74
C TYR A 37 -6.85 8.15 5.46
N LYS A 38 -8.00 7.57 5.07
CA LYS A 38 -8.66 7.87 3.79
C LYS A 38 -8.94 9.35 3.61
N GLU A 39 -9.55 10.01 4.59
CA GLU A 39 -9.92 11.42 4.49
C GLU A 39 -8.69 12.31 4.23
N LYS A 40 -7.64 12.13 5.02
CA LYS A 40 -6.36 12.82 4.82
C LYS A 40 -5.72 12.50 3.46
N ARG A 41 -5.80 11.25 2.99
CA ARG A 41 -5.29 10.87 1.67
C ARG A 41 -6.09 11.53 0.55
N THR A 42 -7.41 11.67 0.70
CA THR A 42 -8.27 12.41 -0.23
C THR A 42 -7.90 13.89 -0.26
N GLU A 43 -7.61 14.51 0.88
CA GLU A 43 -7.12 15.90 0.93
C GLU A 43 -5.81 16.05 0.14
N ILE A 44 -4.85 15.13 0.32
CA ILE A 44 -3.60 15.12 -0.45
C ILE A 44 -3.88 15.00 -1.96
N VAL A 45 -4.79 14.11 -2.36
CA VAL A 45 -5.22 13.97 -3.76
C VAL A 45 -5.74 15.30 -4.31
N GLN A 46 -6.59 16.01 -3.56
CA GLN A 46 -7.09 17.33 -3.96
C GLN A 46 -5.96 18.36 -4.06
N MET A 47 -5.02 18.37 -3.11
CA MET A 47 -3.85 19.24 -3.15
C MET A 47 -2.98 18.98 -4.38
N VAL A 48 -2.81 17.71 -4.77
CA VAL A 48 -2.09 17.31 -6.00
C VAL A 48 -2.83 17.80 -7.24
N GLN A 49 -4.14 17.56 -7.34
CA GLN A 49 -4.97 17.96 -8.48
C GLN A 49 -5.01 19.49 -8.64
N ASN A 50 -5.01 20.23 -7.53
CA ASN A 50 -5.00 21.69 -7.50
C ASN A 50 -3.58 22.29 -7.65
N ASN A 51 -2.55 21.47 -7.87
CA ASN A 51 -1.13 21.88 -7.96
C ASN A 51 -0.62 22.66 -6.72
N GLN A 52 -1.15 22.34 -5.53
CA GLN A 52 -0.75 22.96 -4.26
C GLN A 52 0.52 22.33 -3.66
N ILE A 53 0.86 21.10 -4.07
CA ILE A 53 2.09 20.39 -3.67
C ILE A 53 3.05 20.33 -4.86
N LYS A 54 4.33 20.60 -4.62
CA LYS A 54 5.37 20.50 -5.64
C LYS A 54 5.68 19.03 -5.95
N ILE A 55 5.48 18.64 -7.21
CA ILE A 55 5.83 17.31 -7.71
C ILE A 55 7.30 17.30 -8.13
N ARG A 56 8.07 16.35 -7.58
CA ARG A 56 9.45 16.11 -7.99
C ARG A 56 9.44 15.42 -9.36
N LYS A 57 10.04 16.06 -10.36
CA LYS A 57 9.93 15.67 -11.78
C LYS A 57 10.75 14.45 -12.19
N ASP A 58 11.71 14.04 -11.36
CA ASP A 58 12.62 12.92 -11.64
C ASP A 58 11.94 11.56 -11.48
N MET A 59 11.09 11.41 -10.45
CA MET A 59 10.44 10.14 -10.11
C MET A 59 8.92 10.25 -9.95
N GLU A 60 8.34 11.39 -10.32
CA GLU A 60 6.90 11.66 -10.11
C GLU A 60 6.47 11.46 -8.64
N LEU A 61 7.38 11.78 -7.71
CA LEU A 61 7.15 11.70 -6.27
C LEU A 61 6.76 13.06 -5.68
N ILE A 62 5.91 13.04 -4.65
CA ILE A 62 5.63 14.18 -3.80
C ILE A 62 6.12 13.91 -2.38
N GLU A 63 6.76 14.91 -1.78
CA GLU A 63 7.00 14.90 -0.34
C GLU A 63 5.72 15.37 0.36
N LEU A 64 5.23 14.60 1.32
CA LEU A 64 4.01 14.93 2.03
C LEU A 64 4.28 16.02 3.08
N PRO A 65 3.34 16.95 3.31
CA PRO A 65 3.47 17.89 4.42
C PRO A 65 3.53 17.14 5.76
N GLU A 66 4.15 17.75 6.78
CA GLU A 66 4.45 17.10 8.07
C GLU A 66 3.25 16.38 8.69
N ASP A 67 2.07 17.03 8.72
CA ASP A 67 0.85 16.48 9.30
C ASP A 67 0.27 15.27 8.53
N TYR A 68 0.75 15.06 7.30
CA TYR A 68 0.32 14.02 6.38
C TYR A 68 1.36 12.93 6.17
N LYS A 69 2.59 13.06 6.69
CA LYS A 69 3.66 12.05 6.53
C LYS A 69 3.24 10.65 6.97
N LYS A 70 2.34 10.52 7.95
CA LYS A 70 1.81 9.21 8.41
C LYS A 70 0.88 8.53 7.40
N CYS A 71 0.40 9.24 6.38
CA CYS A 71 -0.52 8.69 5.37
C CYS A 71 0.18 7.74 4.39
N SER A 72 1.51 7.82 4.30
CA SER A 72 2.34 7.02 3.41
C SER A 72 3.66 6.66 4.10
N SER A 73 4.05 5.39 4.05
CA SER A 73 5.37 4.97 4.51
C SER A 73 6.46 5.77 3.82
N GLY A 74 7.46 6.23 4.58
CA GLY A 74 8.53 7.10 4.08
C GLY A 74 8.16 8.58 3.94
N GLY A 75 6.90 8.96 4.15
CA GLY A 75 6.46 10.36 4.07
C GLY A 75 6.37 10.92 2.65
N GLU A 76 6.40 10.05 1.64
CA GLU A 76 6.32 10.41 0.22
C GLU A 76 5.16 9.67 -0.46
N ALA A 77 4.61 10.21 -1.53
CA ALA A 77 3.62 9.55 -2.37
C ALA A 77 4.02 9.59 -3.84
N VAL A 78 3.61 8.60 -4.61
CA VAL A 78 3.84 8.54 -6.07
C VAL A 78 2.64 9.15 -6.79
N VAL A 79 2.88 9.92 -7.84
CA VAL A 79 1.86 10.69 -8.55
C VAL A 79 2.03 10.54 -10.04
N ARG A 80 1.20 9.72 -10.68
CA ARG A 80 1.15 9.65 -12.14
C ARG A 80 0.17 10.67 -12.70
N LYS A 81 0.58 11.41 -13.74
CA LYS A 81 -0.33 12.24 -14.53
C LYS A 81 -0.59 11.60 -15.90
N ASN A 82 -1.87 11.37 -16.24
CA ASN A 82 -2.27 10.84 -17.54
C ASN A 82 -3.37 11.71 -18.16
N ASN A 83 -3.10 12.40 -19.27
CA ASN A 83 -4.11 13.17 -20.04
C ASN A 83 -5.03 14.10 -19.21
N GLY A 84 -4.55 14.62 -18.08
CA GLY A 84 -5.31 15.49 -17.17
C GLY A 84 -5.90 14.79 -15.95
N SER A 85 -5.90 13.45 -15.89
CA SER A 85 -6.18 12.68 -14.68
C SER A 85 -4.91 12.52 -13.84
N TYR A 86 -5.10 12.45 -12.52
CA TYR A 86 -4.04 12.18 -11.56
C TYR A 86 -4.32 10.86 -10.85
N THR A 87 -3.32 10.00 -10.81
CA THR A 87 -3.30 8.80 -9.98
C THR A 87 -2.29 9.01 -8.87
N VAL A 88 -2.69 8.80 -7.61
CA VAL A 88 -1.84 9.05 -6.45
C VAL A 88 -1.71 7.78 -5.62
N GLY A 89 -0.49 7.31 -5.39
CA GLY A 89 -0.16 6.13 -4.60
C GLY A 89 0.49 6.48 -3.26
N PHE A 90 -0.07 5.94 -2.18
CA PHE A 90 0.43 6.06 -0.80
C PHE A 90 0.99 4.73 -0.34
N TRP A 91 2.28 4.67 -0.04
CA TRP A 91 2.97 3.48 0.43
C TRP A 91 2.36 2.95 1.73
N TYR A 92 1.97 1.67 1.73
CA TYR A 92 1.69 0.93 2.94
C TYR A 92 2.94 0.16 3.40
N THR A 93 3.69 -0.40 2.45
CA THR A 93 5.01 -0.96 2.67
C THR A 93 5.89 -0.58 1.50
N GLN A 94 6.94 0.20 1.75
CA GLN A 94 7.99 0.45 0.77
C GLN A 94 8.84 -0.81 0.69
N GLY A 95 8.82 -1.47 -0.47
CA GLY A 95 9.74 -2.57 -0.74
C GLY A 95 11.19 -2.08 -0.75
N PHE A 96 12.12 -2.97 -0.42
CA PHE A 96 13.55 -2.77 -0.63
C PHE A 96 14.03 -3.75 -1.72
N LEU A 97 14.63 -3.24 -2.80
CA LEU A 97 15.11 -4.04 -3.94
C LEU A 97 13.99 -4.96 -4.51
N ASP A 98 14.14 -6.28 -4.36
CA ASP A 98 13.29 -7.31 -4.97
C ASP A 98 12.14 -7.78 -4.05
N SER A 99 11.98 -7.18 -2.86
CA SER A 99 11.04 -7.67 -1.84
C SER A 99 9.56 -7.36 -2.12
N GLY A 100 9.27 -6.69 -3.23
CA GLY A 100 7.91 -6.23 -3.56
C GLY A 100 7.44 -5.10 -2.65
N PHE A 101 6.31 -4.48 -2.99
CA PHE A 101 5.77 -3.35 -2.25
C PHE A 101 4.25 -3.37 -2.19
N SER A 102 3.68 -2.53 -1.33
CA SER A 102 2.24 -2.31 -1.30
C SER A 102 1.88 -0.85 -1.10
N LEU A 103 0.79 -0.43 -1.72
CA LEU A 103 0.30 0.94 -1.68
C LEU A 103 -1.23 1.00 -1.75
N PHE A 104 -1.78 2.08 -1.23
CA PHE A 104 -3.14 2.51 -1.52
C PHE A 104 -3.10 3.51 -2.67
N ALA A 105 -3.75 3.21 -3.79
CA ALA A 105 -3.82 4.09 -4.95
C ALA A 105 -5.20 4.72 -5.07
N TYR A 106 -5.23 6.00 -5.42
CA TYR A 106 -6.42 6.69 -5.90
C TYR A 106 -6.28 6.99 -7.38
N SER A 107 -7.36 6.79 -8.15
CA SER A 107 -7.45 7.24 -9.54
C SER A 107 -8.85 7.78 -9.84
N ASN A 108 -8.92 8.87 -10.62
CA ASN A 108 -10.18 9.34 -11.18
C ASN A 108 -10.71 8.35 -12.24
N ASP A 109 -12.03 8.27 -12.38
CA ASP A 109 -12.71 7.52 -13.45
C ASP A 109 -12.42 6.01 -13.53
N ASP A 110 -12.26 5.36 -12.37
CA ASP A 110 -12.17 3.90 -12.25
C ASP A 110 -11.07 3.27 -13.13
N SER A 111 -10.02 4.04 -13.43
CA SER A 111 -8.93 3.61 -14.31
C SER A 111 -7.95 2.68 -13.57
N ARG A 112 -8.41 1.46 -13.29
CA ARG A 112 -7.55 0.35 -12.84
C ARG A 112 -6.25 0.27 -13.64
N THR A 113 -6.31 0.57 -14.94
CA THR A 113 -5.16 0.62 -15.85
C THR A 113 -4.13 1.67 -15.45
N ASP A 114 -4.53 2.88 -15.04
CA ASP A 114 -3.58 3.93 -14.65
C ASP A 114 -2.85 3.55 -13.37
N VAL A 115 -3.55 2.90 -12.43
CA VAL A 115 -2.96 2.37 -11.21
C VAL A 115 -1.94 1.28 -11.52
N ILE A 116 -2.27 0.35 -12.41
CA ILE A 116 -1.34 -0.71 -12.85
C ILE A 116 -0.12 -0.09 -13.52
N GLN A 117 -0.32 0.90 -14.39
CA GLN A 117 0.76 1.53 -15.13
C GLN A 117 1.70 2.34 -14.21
N MET A 118 1.16 3.08 -13.23
CA MET A 118 1.93 3.75 -12.18
C MET A 118 2.86 2.77 -11.44
N VAL A 119 2.35 1.58 -11.11
CA VAL A 119 3.09 0.53 -10.39
C VAL A 119 4.21 -0.05 -11.26
N LYS A 120 3.96 -0.26 -12.56
CA LYS A 120 4.96 -0.76 -13.51
C LYS A 120 6.11 0.22 -13.72
N GLU A 121 5.80 1.51 -13.85
CA GLU A 121 6.82 2.53 -14.11
C GLU A 121 7.69 2.82 -12.89
N TYR A 122 7.16 2.66 -11.67
CA TYR A 122 7.91 2.92 -10.45
C TYR A 122 9.12 1.99 -10.26
N GLY A 123 8.98 0.69 -10.58
CA GLY A 123 9.99 -0.28 -10.19
C GLY A 123 10.85 -0.83 -11.33
N GLY A 124 10.59 -0.48 -12.60
CA GLY A 124 11.42 -0.85 -13.76
C GLY A 124 11.64 -2.35 -14.00
N ILE A 125 10.99 -3.20 -13.18
CA ILE A 125 11.08 -4.66 -13.13
C ILE A 125 9.67 -5.20 -13.35
N GLU A 126 9.55 -6.40 -13.92
CA GLU A 126 8.26 -7.07 -14.02
C GLU A 126 7.77 -7.51 -12.64
N TYR A 127 6.73 -6.85 -12.15
CA TYR A 127 6.01 -7.24 -10.95
C TYR A 127 4.75 -8.04 -11.31
N GLU A 128 4.49 -9.08 -10.54
CA GLU A 128 3.15 -9.62 -10.37
C GLU A 128 2.32 -8.63 -9.55
N ILE A 129 1.30 -8.03 -10.18
CA ILE A 129 0.47 -6.98 -9.58
C ILE A 129 -0.88 -7.59 -9.18
N ASN A 130 -1.14 -7.63 -7.88
CA ASN A 130 -2.48 -7.87 -7.35
C ASN A 130 -3.12 -6.54 -6.98
N LEU A 131 -4.32 -6.29 -7.50
CA LEU A 131 -5.06 -5.06 -7.31
C LEU A 131 -6.49 -5.39 -6.87
N SER A 132 -6.85 -4.89 -5.69
CA SER A 132 -8.17 -5.01 -5.08
C SER A 132 -8.76 -3.62 -4.85
N GLU A 133 -9.90 -3.37 -5.46
CA GLU A 133 -10.70 -2.17 -5.15
C GLU A 133 -11.22 -2.25 -3.71
N LYS A 134 -11.12 -1.14 -2.99
CA LYS A 134 -11.59 -0.99 -1.61
C LYS A 134 -12.85 -0.15 -1.55
N GLU A 135 -12.91 0.87 -2.39
CA GLU A 135 -14.04 1.75 -2.61
C GLU A 135 -13.85 2.39 -3.99
N LYS A 136 -14.90 3.00 -4.54
CA LYS A 136 -14.85 3.63 -5.86
C LYS A 136 -13.62 4.55 -6.00
N GLY A 137 -12.76 4.21 -6.96
CA GLY A 137 -11.51 4.94 -7.27
C GLY A 137 -10.35 4.70 -6.29
N TRP A 138 -10.55 3.93 -5.22
CA TRP A 138 -9.54 3.55 -4.24
C TRP A 138 -9.18 2.07 -4.35
N TYR A 139 -7.90 1.81 -4.57
CA TYR A 139 -7.37 0.46 -4.75
C TYR A 139 -6.26 0.19 -3.74
N TYR A 140 -6.19 -1.06 -3.29
CA TYR A 140 -5.00 -1.58 -2.63
C TYR A 140 -4.23 -2.41 -3.64
N VAL A 141 -2.95 -2.08 -3.80
CA VAL A 141 -2.05 -2.75 -4.72
C VAL A 141 -0.97 -3.45 -3.94
N THR A 142 -0.66 -4.68 -4.33
CA THR A 142 0.58 -5.35 -3.96
C THR A 142 1.33 -5.74 -5.22
N ALA A 143 2.60 -5.37 -5.29
CA ALA A 143 3.51 -5.74 -6.35
C ALA A 143 4.57 -6.68 -5.76
N LYS A 144 4.81 -7.82 -6.41
CA LYS A 144 5.87 -8.78 -6.04
C LYS A 144 6.73 -9.06 -7.26
N VAL A 145 8.04 -9.19 -7.09
CA VAL A 145 8.91 -9.58 -8.21
C VAL A 145 8.54 -11.01 -8.60
N GLY A 146 8.31 -11.24 -9.90
CA GLY A 146 8.06 -12.59 -10.41
C GLY A 146 9.29 -13.48 -10.20
N GLU A 147 9.08 -14.72 -9.77
CA GLU A 147 10.15 -15.74 -9.68
C GLU A 147 10.71 -16.12 -11.06
#